data_AF-A0A257ASP1-F1
#
_entry.id   AF-A0A257ASP1-F1
#
_cell.length_a   1.000
_cell.length_b   1.000
_cell.length_c   1.000
_cell.angle_alpha   90.00
_cell.angle_beta   90.00
_cell.angle_gamma   90.00
#
_symmetry.space_group_name_H-M   'P 1'
#
loop_
_entity.id
_entity.type
_entity.pdbx_description
1 polymer ?
#
loop_
_entity_poly.entity_id
_entity_poly.type
_entity_poly.pdbx_seq_one_letter_code
_entity_poly.pdbx_strand_id
1 'polypeptide(L)'
;MKLKESLAMIVVGLVIGSLLTLAVLNLWQSPTNPPKNLPQNAYGGQSSHEVPASTPEKSQPSIPQVGEFKREYSRKRWMGYDVFKAHEYYVRALDAYKRGERDEAVKIFRQAVESLEKAEPLPSLPKRDWEVTDSNIMIDDVPTPHDFVPLGTIYVRSENGYIAYPSNEPRWKLSCFIYVAYGESEEGDVFVYHGRLPFTGEGPHRPRIWLNDEWIYPFPTFYSPMYYDEEKVMVYNFDASHSYIQTLTYDPEERLWIHEIKPIEGDGPRLRIVGRAMGKTFWMGRWDGPFIIHGVTFNKKDIDIWGGFWDIGEMTAELIINGRRYVFKGSFLFDRASHLTYYYDSAWEGGAGAPLEFSCFYLCQDEFCLAVAHTDNPSPFKPPTSLQHQARLNLFAENRSYPLTEFRVWDDGGIQPKIFHLVGRFDGGEIEIVGKPINYWPNRWGVSRGTWWNPEAYRTWGRATIHWTGKIVINGKVIEVDAYGIGEFTRYNEHLTG
;
A
#
# COMPACT_ATOMS: atom_id res chain seq x y z
N MET A 1 -22.23 38.40 4.30
CA MET A 1 -21.82 38.29 2.88
C MET A 1 -20.35 37.86 2.70
N LYS A 2 -19.77 37.07 3.62
CA LYS A 2 -18.37 36.57 3.58
C LYS A 2 -18.25 35.05 3.75
N LEU A 3 -19.31 34.30 3.42
CA LEU A 3 -19.34 32.83 3.53
C LEU A 3 -19.28 32.13 2.15
N LYS A 4 -19.54 32.85 1.06
CA LYS A 4 -19.52 32.29 -0.30
C LYS A 4 -18.13 32.31 -0.96
N GLU A 5 -17.23 33.20 -0.52
CA GLU A 5 -15.86 33.29 -1.07
C GLU A 5 -14.90 32.26 -0.44
N SER A 6 -15.09 31.89 0.84
CA SER A 6 -14.31 30.81 1.47
C SER A 6 -14.68 29.41 0.97
N LEU A 7 -15.95 29.19 0.57
CA LEU A 7 -16.36 27.91 -0.03
C LEU A 7 -15.78 27.72 -1.44
N ALA A 8 -15.64 28.80 -2.22
CA ALA A 8 -15.06 28.74 -3.56
C ALA A 8 -13.55 28.41 -3.54
N MET A 9 -12.79 28.91 -2.57
CA MET A 9 -11.37 28.56 -2.42
C MET A 9 -11.12 27.13 -1.90
N ILE A 10 -12.01 26.61 -1.05
CA ILE A 10 -11.91 25.22 -0.55
C ILE A 10 -12.28 24.21 -1.66
N VAL A 11 -13.25 24.54 -2.51
CA VAL A 11 -13.63 23.71 -3.67
C VAL A 11 -12.54 23.73 -4.76
N VAL A 12 -11.87 24.86 -4.99
CA VAL A 12 -10.73 24.93 -5.94
C VAL A 12 -9.49 24.20 -5.42
N GLY A 13 -9.21 24.24 -4.10
CA GLY A 13 -8.13 23.47 -3.48
C GLY A 13 -8.32 21.95 -3.52
N LEU A 14 -9.57 21.47 -3.32
CA LEU A 14 -9.92 20.04 -3.40
C LEU A 14 -9.95 19.50 -4.84
N VAL A 15 -10.32 20.32 -5.82
CA VAL A 15 -10.31 19.93 -7.24
C VAL A 15 -8.88 19.87 -7.81
N ILE A 16 -7.98 20.77 -7.40
CA ILE A 16 -6.57 20.78 -7.84
C ILE A 16 -5.74 19.65 -7.17
N GLY A 17 -6.00 19.34 -5.89
CA GLY A 17 -5.37 18.20 -5.21
C GLY A 17 -5.79 16.84 -5.78
N SER A 18 -7.03 16.72 -6.23
CA SER A 18 -7.56 15.48 -6.84
C SER A 18 -7.08 15.30 -8.29
N LEU A 19 -6.91 16.39 -9.05
CA LEU A 19 -6.36 16.35 -10.41
C LEU A 19 -4.86 16.03 -10.44
N LEU A 20 -4.07 16.45 -9.44
CA LEU A 20 -2.65 16.08 -9.36
C LEU A 20 -2.44 14.60 -9.00
N THR A 21 -3.33 14.01 -8.21
CA THR A 21 -3.23 12.59 -7.82
C THR A 21 -3.64 11.67 -8.98
N LEU A 22 -4.63 12.07 -9.79
CA LEU A 22 -4.99 11.40 -11.04
C LEU A 22 -3.97 11.62 -12.17
N ALA A 23 -3.31 12.78 -12.24
CA ALA A 23 -2.25 13.03 -13.21
C ALA A 23 -0.97 12.21 -12.92
N VAL A 24 -0.64 11.96 -11.66
CA VAL A 24 0.52 11.11 -11.28
C VAL A 24 0.27 9.64 -11.60
N LEU A 25 -0.98 9.16 -11.56
CA LEU A 25 -1.33 7.81 -11.99
C LEU A 25 -1.53 7.67 -13.52
N ASN A 26 -2.03 8.71 -14.22
CA ASN A 26 -2.24 8.65 -15.67
C ASN A 26 -1.00 9.00 -16.52
N LEU A 27 0.00 9.72 -15.98
CA LEU A 27 1.27 9.97 -16.69
C LEU A 27 2.21 8.76 -16.74
N TRP A 28 1.87 7.67 -16.04
CA TRP A 28 2.63 6.43 -16.06
C TRP A 28 2.19 5.43 -17.13
N GLN A 29 1.12 5.70 -17.90
CA GLN A 29 0.55 4.74 -18.87
C GLN A 29 0.16 5.32 -20.24
N SER A 30 0.88 6.30 -20.77
CA SER A 30 0.69 6.73 -22.18
C SER A 30 1.87 6.33 -23.07
N PRO A 31 1.69 5.47 -24.09
CA PRO A 31 2.67 5.31 -25.15
C PRO A 31 2.64 6.56 -26.05
N THR A 32 3.73 7.31 -26.07
CA THR A 32 3.91 8.45 -26.98
C THR A 32 4.19 7.96 -28.40
N ASN A 33 3.18 7.98 -29.27
CA ASN A 33 3.41 8.01 -30.72
C ASN A 33 3.56 9.47 -31.19
N PRO A 34 4.54 9.81 -32.04
CA PRO A 34 4.72 11.17 -32.54
C PRO A 34 3.72 11.47 -33.67
N PRO A 35 3.08 12.65 -33.70
CA PRO A 35 2.28 13.05 -34.85
C PRO A 35 3.18 13.49 -36.02
N LYS A 36 2.85 12.97 -37.20
CA LYS A 36 3.36 13.40 -38.51
C LYS A 36 2.88 14.81 -38.86
N ASN A 37 3.81 15.61 -39.39
CA ASN A 37 3.72 16.71 -40.37
C ASN A 37 2.44 17.59 -40.45
N LEU A 38 2.65 18.92 -40.52
CA LEU A 38 2.14 19.86 -41.55
C LEU A 38 2.70 21.30 -41.28
N PRO A 39 2.64 22.27 -42.24
CA PRO A 39 3.83 22.94 -42.78
C PRO A 39 4.03 24.42 -42.39
N GLN A 40 5.17 24.96 -42.83
CA GLN A 40 5.66 26.34 -42.74
C GLN A 40 4.89 27.39 -43.57
N ASN A 41 5.13 28.67 -43.20
CA ASN A 41 4.96 29.97 -43.91
C ASN A 41 3.66 30.73 -43.61
N ALA A 42 3.60 32.07 -43.48
CA ALA A 42 4.55 33.19 -43.45
C ALA A 42 3.78 34.50 -43.10
N TYR A 43 4.49 35.64 -42.98
CA TYR A 43 4.05 37.05 -42.77
C TYR A 43 3.75 37.45 -41.31
N GLY A 44 4.28 38.53 -40.71
CA GLY A 44 5.06 39.69 -41.16
C GLY A 44 4.47 40.97 -40.54
N GLY A 45 5.26 41.79 -39.84
CA GLY A 45 4.86 43.15 -39.43
C GLY A 45 5.47 43.67 -38.11
N GLN A 46 6.40 44.62 -38.21
CA GLN A 46 7.07 45.36 -37.13
C GLN A 46 6.14 46.36 -36.42
N SER A 47 6.42 46.65 -35.13
CA SER A 47 6.32 48.00 -34.58
C SER A 47 7.06 48.09 -33.23
N SER A 48 7.91 49.11 -33.12
CA SER A 48 8.87 49.45 -32.07
C SER A 48 8.25 50.30 -30.96
N HIS A 49 8.60 50.03 -29.69
CA HIS A 49 8.74 51.08 -28.66
C HIS A 49 9.69 50.59 -27.55
N GLU A 50 10.78 51.33 -27.33
CA GLU A 50 11.69 51.23 -26.18
C GLU A 50 11.13 51.98 -24.97
N VAL A 51 11.20 51.39 -23.76
CA VAL A 51 11.57 52.01 -22.46
C VAL A 51 11.86 50.87 -21.44
N PRO A 52 12.43 51.13 -20.24
CA PRO A 52 13.85 51.17 -19.88
C PRO A 52 14.35 49.90 -19.14
N ALA A 53 15.68 49.81 -19.00
CA ALA A 53 16.39 48.72 -18.31
C ALA A 53 15.88 48.45 -16.89
N SER A 54 15.31 47.25 -16.69
CA SER A 54 15.12 46.63 -15.38
C SER A 54 16.31 45.73 -15.05
N THR A 55 16.77 45.86 -13.81
CA THR A 55 17.74 45.04 -13.09
C THR A 55 17.53 43.54 -13.36
N PRO A 56 18.59 42.71 -13.48
CA PRO A 56 18.42 41.31 -13.86
C PRO A 56 17.68 40.57 -12.75
N GLU A 57 16.42 40.25 -13.02
CA GLU A 57 15.62 39.32 -12.26
C GLU A 57 16.38 37.99 -12.22
N LYS A 58 16.78 37.56 -11.01
CA LYS A 58 17.45 36.27 -10.81
C LYS A 58 16.59 35.19 -11.47
N SER A 59 17.16 34.57 -12.48
CA SER A 59 16.51 33.60 -13.37
C SER A 59 15.76 32.54 -12.58
N GLN A 60 14.45 32.45 -12.84
CA GLN A 60 13.64 31.27 -12.52
C GLN A 60 14.40 30.00 -12.95
N PRO A 61 14.38 28.90 -12.19
CA PRO A 61 14.62 27.59 -12.78
C PRO A 61 13.55 27.42 -13.86
N SER A 62 13.96 27.45 -15.12
CA SER A 62 13.00 27.40 -16.21
C SER A 62 12.27 26.05 -16.16
N ILE A 63 10.95 26.06 -16.36
CA ILE A 63 10.07 24.87 -16.50
C ILE A 63 10.72 23.70 -17.30
N PRO A 64 11.54 23.95 -18.35
CA PRO A 64 12.34 22.92 -19.04
C PRO A 64 13.14 21.97 -18.13
N GLN A 65 13.77 22.45 -17.06
CA GLN A 65 14.67 21.64 -16.21
C GLN A 65 13.94 20.54 -15.43
N VAL A 66 12.72 20.83 -14.95
CA VAL A 66 11.90 19.84 -14.22
C VAL A 66 11.37 18.77 -15.18
N GLY A 67 10.98 19.16 -16.39
CA GLY A 67 10.53 18.23 -17.41
C GLY A 67 11.62 17.25 -17.85
N GLU A 68 12.84 17.76 -18.01
CA GLU A 68 14.02 16.94 -18.33
C GLU A 68 14.38 15.98 -17.20
N PHE A 69 14.45 16.47 -15.96
CA PHE A 69 14.66 15.63 -14.78
C PHE A 69 13.67 14.47 -14.73
N LYS A 70 12.36 14.74 -14.92
CA LYS A 70 11.33 13.70 -14.88
C LYS A 70 11.51 12.64 -15.96
N ARG A 71 11.86 13.03 -17.19
CA ARG A 71 12.10 12.08 -18.29
C ARG A 71 13.31 11.20 -18.00
N GLU A 72 14.41 11.80 -17.57
CA GLU A 72 15.64 11.07 -17.27
C GLU A 72 15.47 10.16 -16.04
N TYR A 73 14.79 10.63 -14.99
CA TYR A 73 14.40 9.84 -13.83
C TYR A 73 13.64 8.58 -14.24
N SER A 74 12.56 8.74 -15.03
CA SER A 74 11.76 7.61 -15.49
C SER A 74 12.59 6.64 -16.33
N ARG A 75 13.42 7.15 -17.25
CA ARG A 75 14.30 6.32 -18.09
C ARG A 75 15.28 5.49 -17.24
N LYS A 76 16.02 6.13 -16.34
CA LYS A 76 16.99 5.47 -15.46
C LYS A 76 16.31 4.47 -14.52
N ARG A 77 15.14 4.81 -13.95
CA ARG A 77 14.35 3.89 -13.13
C ARG A 77 14.02 2.59 -13.87
N TRP A 78 13.55 2.69 -15.12
CA TRP A 78 13.23 1.53 -15.95
C TRP A 78 14.45 0.68 -16.29
N MET A 79 15.64 1.28 -16.30
CA MET A 79 16.90 0.57 -16.51
C MET A 79 17.49 -0.02 -15.21
N GLY A 80 16.78 0.05 -14.09
CA GLY A 80 17.22 -0.51 -12.80
C GLY A 80 18.25 0.34 -12.04
N TYR A 81 18.34 1.64 -12.35
CA TYR A 81 19.25 2.56 -11.66
C TYR A 81 18.71 3.02 -10.31
N ASP A 82 19.62 3.31 -9.39
CA ASP A 82 19.34 3.90 -8.09
C ASP A 82 18.99 5.38 -8.22
N VAL A 83 17.73 5.65 -8.56
CA VAL A 83 17.21 7.00 -8.76
C VAL A 83 16.51 7.58 -7.52
N PHE A 84 16.40 6.80 -6.43
CA PHE A 84 15.49 7.11 -5.34
C PHE A 84 15.99 8.27 -4.47
N LYS A 85 17.31 8.40 -4.31
CA LYS A 85 17.90 9.57 -3.65
C LYS A 85 17.62 10.88 -4.40
N ALA A 86 17.74 10.86 -5.72
CA ALA A 86 17.38 12.00 -6.56
C ALA A 86 15.90 12.36 -6.42
N HIS A 87 15.02 11.37 -6.38
CA HIS A 87 13.59 11.59 -6.17
C HIS A 87 13.28 12.17 -4.78
N GLU A 88 13.95 11.71 -3.73
CA GLU A 88 13.83 12.27 -2.38
C GLU A 88 14.14 13.77 -2.39
N TYR A 89 15.28 14.18 -2.96
CA TYR A 89 15.63 15.60 -3.09
C TYR A 89 14.60 16.37 -3.92
N TYR A 90 14.13 15.81 -5.04
CA TYR A 90 13.09 16.44 -5.84
C TYR A 90 11.82 16.73 -5.03
N VAL A 91 11.33 15.77 -4.23
CA VAL A 91 10.14 15.95 -3.39
C VAL A 91 10.38 17.01 -2.31
N ARG A 92 11.56 17.00 -1.67
CA ARG A 92 11.95 18.02 -0.68
C ARG A 92 12.00 19.43 -1.27
N ALA A 93 12.50 19.56 -2.50
CA ALA A 93 12.50 20.84 -3.22
C ALA A 93 11.08 21.34 -3.50
N LEU A 94 10.16 20.44 -3.89
CA LEU A 94 8.75 20.80 -4.08
C LEU A 94 8.08 21.24 -2.77
N ASP A 95 8.41 20.60 -1.65
CA ASP A 95 7.89 20.98 -0.35
C ASP A 95 8.40 22.37 0.09
N ALA A 96 9.71 22.60 0.03
CA ALA A 96 10.31 23.91 0.32
C ALA A 96 9.69 25.02 -0.54
N TYR A 97 9.47 24.75 -1.83
CA TYR A 97 8.81 25.68 -2.73
C TYR A 97 7.38 26.02 -2.29
N LYS A 98 6.59 25.01 -1.88
CA LYS A 98 5.23 25.21 -1.35
C LYS A 98 5.21 26.02 -0.07
N ARG A 99 6.25 25.91 0.77
CA ARG A 99 6.43 26.71 1.99
C ARG A 99 6.94 28.14 1.72
N GLY A 100 7.22 28.49 0.47
CA GLY A 100 7.71 29.82 0.07
C GLY A 100 9.23 29.98 0.17
N GLU A 101 9.97 28.92 0.51
CA GLU A 101 11.43 28.91 0.67
C GLU A 101 12.12 28.71 -0.68
N ARG A 102 12.03 29.72 -1.55
CA ARG A 102 12.44 29.60 -2.96
C ARG A 102 13.92 29.27 -3.16
N ASP A 103 14.81 29.95 -2.45
CA ASP A 103 16.26 29.75 -2.62
C ASP A 103 16.69 28.34 -2.17
N GLU A 104 16.10 27.84 -1.08
CA GLU A 104 16.35 26.47 -0.59
C GLU A 104 15.78 25.44 -1.56
N ALA A 105 14.57 25.66 -2.09
CA ALA A 105 13.99 24.77 -3.10
C ALA A 105 14.89 24.62 -4.34
N VAL A 106 15.48 25.72 -4.83
CA VAL A 106 16.40 25.69 -5.97
C VAL A 106 17.68 24.94 -5.63
N LYS A 107 18.25 25.16 -4.44
CA LYS A 107 19.44 24.47 -3.97
C LYS A 107 19.22 22.96 -3.86
N ILE A 108 18.13 22.52 -3.25
CA ILE A 108 17.78 21.10 -3.11
C ILE A 108 17.51 20.48 -4.49
N PHE A 109 16.85 21.20 -5.41
CA PHE A 109 16.60 20.67 -6.76
C PHE A 109 17.90 20.42 -7.54
N ARG A 110 18.95 21.25 -7.35
CA ARG A 110 20.27 20.96 -7.94
C ARG A 110 20.87 19.66 -7.40
N GLN A 111 20.73 19.40 -6.10
CA GLN A 111 21.14 18.12 -5.51
C GLN A 111 20.39 16.93 -6.12
N ALA A 112 19.10 17.11 -6.45
CA ALA A 112 18.32 16.09 -7.16
C ALA A 112 18.92 15.78 -8.54
N VAL A 113 19.25 16.81 -9.33
CA VAL A 113 19.85 16.66 -10.66
C VAL A 113 21.23 15.99 -10.56
N GLU A 114 22.11 16.48 -9.69
CA GLU A 114 23.45 15.89 -9.49
C GLU A 114 23.38 14.42 -9.04
N SER A 115 22.44 14.09 -8.15
CA SER A 115 22.23 12.71 -7.70
C SER A 115 21.73 11.82 -8.84
N LEU A 116 20.86 12.35 -9.71
CA LEU A 116 20.34 11.60 -10.86
C LEU A 116 21.44 11.37 -11.91
N GLU A 117 22.31 12.34 -12.16
CA GLU A 117 23.44 12.21 -13.07
C GLU A 117 24.39 11.09 -12.61
N LYS A 118 24.73 11.09 -11.31
CA LYS A 118 25.63 10.12 -10.67
C LYS A 118 24.98 8.76 -10.35
N ALA A 119 23.68 8.60 -10.58
CA ALA A 119 22.99 7.35 -10.27
C ALA A 119 23.62 6.16 -11.02
N GLU A 120 23.90 5.10 -10.28
CA GLU A 120 24.41 3.81 -10.75
C GLU A 120 23.31 2.73 -10.68
N PRO A 121 23.44 1.59 -11.38
CA PRO A 121 22.53 0.46 -11.22
C PRO A 121 22.42 0.00 -9.77
N LEU A 122 21.21 -0.34 -9.31
CA LEU A 122 21.06 -1.03 -8.03
C LEU A 122 21.80 -2.38 -8.07
N PRO A 123 22.23 -2.93 -6.92
CA PRO A 123 22.82 -4.27 -6.90
C PRO A 123 21.90 -5.31 -7.53
N SER A 124 22.50 -6.35 -8.13
CA SER A 124 21.78 -7.47 -8.70
C SER A 124 21.76 -8.66 -7.75
N LEU A 125 20.78 -9.54 -7.90
CA LEU A 125 20.73 -10.83 -7.22
C LEU A 125 20.82 -11.98 -8.24
N PRO A 126 21.21 -13.20 -7.82
CA PRO A 126 21.14 -14.37 -8.70
C PRO A 126 19.73 -14.51 -9.30
N LYS A 127 19.64 -14.80 -10.61
CA LYS A 127 18.36 -15.06 -11.26
C LYS A 127 17.69 -16.27 -10.62
N ARG A 128 16.37 -16.20 -10.46
CA ARG A 128 15.54 -17.25 -9.90
C ARG A 128 14.27 -17.42 -10.72
N ASP A 129 13.83 -18.66 -10.80
CA ASP A 129 12.48 -18.98 -11.23
C ASP A 129 11.59 -19.01 -9.99
N TRP A 130 10.45 -18.34 -10.07
CA TRP A 130 9.51 -18.22 -8.97
C TRP A 130 8.45 -19.30 -9.12
N GLU A 131 8.55 -20.39 -8.37
CA GLU A 131 7.54 -21.45 -8.42
C GLU A 131 6.21 -20.96 -7.83
N VAL A 132 5.10 -21.53 -8.34
CA VAL A 132 3.76 -21.22 -7.86
C VAL A 132 3.05 -22.45 -7.29
N THR A 133 2.27 -22.25 -6.25
CA THR A 133 1.46 -23.27 -5.58
C THR A 133 0.02 -22.80 -5.42
N ASP A 134 -0.90 -23.74 -5.21
CA ASP A 134 -2.30 -23.45 -4.90
C ASP A 134 -2.49 -22.90 -3.47
N SER A 135 -1.70 -23.39 -2.52
CA SER A 135 -1.78 -22.97 -1.13
C SER A 135 -0.46 -23.14 -0.39
N ASN A 136 -0.22 -22.25 0.58
CA ASN A 136 0.85 -22.37 1.56
C ASN A 136 0.31 -22.49 3.00
N ILE A 137 -0.96 -22.81 3.15
CA ILE A 137 -1.67 -22.81 4.44
C ILE A 137 -1.12 -23.81 5.47
N MET A 138 -0.30 -24.77 5.04
CA MET A 138 0.32 -25.75 5.93
C MET A 138 1.63 -25.25 6.55
N ILE A 139 2.21 -24.16 6.08
CA ILE A 139 3.40 -23.56 6.69
C ILE A 139 3.01 -22.92 8.02
N ASP A 140 3.74 -23.26 9.08
CA ASP A 140 3.46 -22.84 10.45
C ASP A 140 4.66 -22.25 11.20
N ASP A 141 5.75 -21.96 10.49
CA ASP A 141 6.92 -21.32 11.09
C ASP A 141 6.57 -19.93 11.64
N VAL A 142 7.31 -19.53 12.67
CA VAL A 142 7.32 -18.14 13.14
C VAL A 142 8.25 -17.34 12.22
N PRO A 143 7.83 -16.17 11.72
CA PRO A 143 8.68 -15.29 10.93
C PRO A 143 10.01 -14.98 11.63
N THR A 144 11.08 -14.94 10.87
CA THR A 144 12.40 -14.52 11.34
C THR A 144 12.66 -13.06 10.97
N PRO A 145 13.73 -12.43 11.49
CA PRO A 145 14.20 -11.14 10.98
C PRO A 145 14.45 -11.12 9.46
N HIS A 146 14.91 -12.25 8.88
CA HIS A 146 15.04 -12.38 7.44
C HIS A 146 13.68 -12.37 6.75
N ASP A 147 12.64 -12.93 7.38
CA ASP A 147 11.31 -12.89 6.81
C ASP A 147 10.68 -11.49 6.84
N PHE A 148 11.04 -10.69 7.85
CA PHE A 148 10.66 -9.28 7.90
C PHE A 148 11.30 -8.50 6.74
N VAL A 149 12.63 -8.61 6.58
CA VAL A 149 13.37 -7.96 5.50
C VAL A 149 14.28 -8.96 4.77
N PRO A 150 13.81 -9.59 3.68
CA PRO A 150 14.52 -10.64 2.95
C PRO A 150 15.67 -10.10 2.06
N LEU A 151 16.65 -9.44 2.69
CA LEU A 151 17.88 -9.00 2.04
C LEU A 151 18.67 -10.19 1.48
N GLY A 152 19.21 -10.02 0.27
CA GLY A 152 19.93 -11.08 -0.46
C GLY A 152 19.01 -12.10 -1.16
N THR A 153 17.71 -12.06 -0.91
CA THR A 153 16.71 -12.94 -1.54
C THR A 153 15.75 -12.17 -2.43
N ILE A 154 15.05 -11.18 -1.87
CA ILE A 154 14.15 -10.29 -2.61
C ILE A 154 14.74 -8.89 -2.73
N TYR A 155 15.47 -8.44 -1.70
CA TYR A 155 15.95 -7.08 -1.58
C TYR A 155 17.46 -6.96 -1.66
N VAL A 156 17.89 -5.77 -2.07
CA VAL A 156 19.26 -5.32 -2.00
C VAL A 156 19.36 -4.06 -1.16
N ARG A 157 20.51 -3.85 -0.53
CA ARG A 157 20.87 -2.60 0.13
C ARG A 157 21.54 -1.69 -0.89
N SER A 158 21.01 -0.48 -1.08
CA SER A 158 21.65 0.55 -1.90
C SER A 158 22.92 1.06 -1.23
N GLU A 159 23.79 1.69 -2.01
CA GLU A 159 24.96 2.42 -1.48
C GLU A 159 24.54 3.59 -0.57
N ASN A 160 23.33 4.11 -0.76
CA ASN A 160 22.73 5.16 0.05
C ASN A 160 22.09 4.64 1.36
N GLY A 161 22.14 3.33 1.63
CA GLY A 161 21.72 2.70 2.89
C GLY A 161 20.23 2.32 2.98
N TYR A 162 19.39 2.65 2.00
CA TYR A 162 18.00 2.17 1.94
C TYR A 162 17.89 0.82 1.21
N ILE A 163 16.80 0.11 1.46
CA ILE A 163 16.48 -1.18 0.83
C ILE A 163 15.65 -0.98 -0.43
N ALA A 164 15.90 -1.77 -1.48
CA ALA A 164 15.19 -1.70 -2.77
C ALA A 164 15.13 -3.08 -3.45
N TYR A 165 14.35 -3.19 -4.52
CA TYR A 165 14.40 -4.34 -5.42
C TYR A 165 15.70 -4.32 -6.25
N PRO A 166 16.25 -5.49 -6.64
CA PRO A 166 17.46 -5.57 -7.43
C PRO A 166 17.25 -5.07 -8.86
N SER A 167 18.30 -4.55 -9.48
CA SER A 167 18.25 -3.97 -10.84
C SER A 167 17.88 -4.97 -11.93
N ASN A 168 18.15 -6.26 -11.70
CA ASN A 168 17.99 -7.32 -12.70
C ASN A 168 16.67 -8.11 -12.58
N GLU A 169 15.72 -7.64 -11.76
CA GLU A 169 14.38 -8.24 -11.62
C GLU A 169 13.27 -7.16 -11.70
N PRO A 170 12.92 -6.70 -12.91
CA PRO A 170 11.91 -5.66 -13.10
C PRO A 170 10.47 -6.15 -12.86
N ARG A 171 10.26 -7.45 -12.61
CA ARG A 171 8.92 -8.02 -12.40
C ARG A 171 8.32 -7.65 -11.04
N TRP A 172 9.14 -7.25 -10.07
CA TRP A 172 8.68 -6.80 -8.77
C TRP A 172 7.84 -5.52 -8.87
N LYS A 173 6.66 -5.54 -8.24
CA LYS A 173 5.67 -4.46 -8.35
C LYS A 173 5.48 -3.69 -7.06
N LEU A 174 5.32 -4.43 -5.96
CA LEU A 174 4.84 -3.91 -4.69
C LEU A 174 5.42 -4.73 -3.55
N SER A 175 5.87 -4.06 -2.50
CA SER A 175 6.27 -4.61 -1.23
C SER A 175 5.38 -4.03 -0.13
N CYS A 176 4.63 -4.91 0.53
CA CYS A 176 3.73 -4.53 1.59
C CYS A 176 4.46 -4.57 2.94
N PHE A 177 4.43 -3.43 3.62
CA PHE A 177 4.67 -3.27 5.06
C PHE A 177 3.43 -2.62 5.66
N ILE A 178 2.30 -3.32 5.55
CA ILE A 178 0.97 -2.78 5.87
C ILE A 178 0.65 -3.13 7.32
N TYR A 179 0.19 -2.14 8.07
CA TYR A 179 -0.23 -2.32 9.46
C TYR A 179 -1.65 -1.78 9.60
N VAL A 180 -2.59 -2.65 9.93
CA VAL A 180 -3.96 -2.28 10.22
C VAL A 180 -4.32 -2.70 11.64
N ALA A 181 -5.17 -1.92 12.31
CA ALA A 181 -5.57 -2.22 13.67
C ALA A 181 -6.98 -1.72 13.97
N TYR A 182 -7.67 -2.43 14.85
CA TYR A 182 -8.95 -2.07 15.44
C TYR A 182 -8.81 -2.10 16.95
N GLY A 183 -9.33 -1.11 17.68
CA GLY A 183 -9.40 -1.18 19.13
C GLY A 183 -10.37 -0.20 19.76
N GLU A 184 -10.64 -0.42 21.04
CA GLU A 184 -11.55 0.37 21.85
C GLU A 184 -10.84 0.89 23.10
N SER A 185 -11.21 2.09 23.55
CA SER A 185 -10.77 2.66 24.83
C SER A 185 -11.68 2.22 25.97
N GLU A 186 -11.25 2.41 27.22
CA GLU A 186 -12.10 2.18 28.40
C GLU A 186 -13.33 3.10 28.44
N GLU A 187 -13.28 4.24 27.75
CA GLU A 187 -14.38 5.21 27.60
C GLU A 187 -15.33 4.85 26.44
N GLY A 188 -15.04 3.78 25.70
CA GLY A 188 -15.82 3.34 24.53
C GLY A 188 -15.46 4.07 23.22
N ASP A 189 -14.32 4.76 23.17
CA ASP A 189 -13.84 5.37 21.92
C ASP A 189 -13.33 4.27 20.97
N VAL A 190 -13.75 4.30 19.70
CA VAL A 190 -13.34 3.31 18.70
C VAL A 190 -12.23 3.88 17.82
N PHE A 191 -11.20 3.07 17.60
CA PHE A 191 -10.01 3.37 16.83
C PHE A 191 -9.84 2.35 15.70
N VAL A 192 -9.75 2.85 14.45
CA VAL A 192 -9.29 2.04 13.31
C VAL A 192 -8.09 2.69 12.67
N TYR A 193 -6.97 1.97 12.60
CA TYR A 193 -5.75 2.44 11.98
C TYR A 193 -5.52 1.76 10.63
N HIS A 194 -5.32 2.54 9.59
CA HIS A 194 -4.79 2.05 8.31
C HIS A 194 -3.44 2.73 8.02
N GLY A 195 -2.35 2.00 8.23
CA GLY A 195 -0.99 2.44 7.94
C GLY A 195 -0.26 1.53 6.97
N ARG A 196 0.83 2.06 6.40
CA ARG A 196 1.91 1.27 5.82
C ARG A 196 3.21 2.06 5.83
N LEU A 197 4.33 1.37 5.82
CA LEU A 197 5.63 1.99 5.50
C LEU A 197 5.85 1.87 3.98
N PRO A 198 5.92 2.98 3.23
CA PRO A 198 6.12 2.91 1.80
C PRO A 198 7.51 2.34 1.49
N PHE A 199 7.55 1.22 0.76
CA PHE A 199 8.81 0.66 0.28
C PHE A 199 9.45 1.55 -0.77
N THR A 200 10.78 1.47 -0.90
CA THR A 200 11.54 2.31 -1.82
C THR A 200 11.05 2.17 -3.26
N GLY A 201 10.71 3.31 -3.86
CA GLY A 201 10.18 3.38 -5.23
C GLY A 201 8.66 3.35 -5.35
N GLU A 202 7.95 3.10 -4.25
CA GLU A 202 6.50 3.14 -4.22
C GLU A 202 5.95 4.55 -4.02
N GLY A 203 4.64 4.68 -4.27
CA GLY A 203 3.93 5.92 -4.02
C GLY A 203 3.94 6.32 -2.54
N PRO A 204 3.82 7.63 -2.26
CA PRO A 204 3.80 8.13 -0.90
C PRO A 204 2.61 7.56 -0.11
N HIS A 205 2.71 7.59 1.21
CA HIS A 205 1.63 7.17 2.10
C HIS A 205 1.36 8.19 3.19
N ARG A 206 0.08 8.45 3.44
CA ARG A 206 -0.39 9.21 4.60
C ARG A 206 -1.20 8.28 5.49
N PRO A 207 -0.71 7.98 6.71
CA PRO A 207 -1.46 7.19 7.69
C PRO A 207 -2.80 7.85 8.01
N ARG A 208 -3.81 7.01 8.28
CA ARG A 208 -5.18 7.46 8.54
C ARG A 208 -5.76 6.70 9.71
N ILE A 209 -6.52 7.42 10.52
CA ILE A 209 -7.17 6.91 11.72
C ILE A 209 -8.65 7.23 11.62
N TRP A 210 -9.51 6.26 11.82
CA TRP A 210 -10.92 6.50 12.11
C TRP A 210 -11.07 6.53 13.63
N LEU A 211 -11.55 7.64 14.16
CA LEU A 211 -11.77 7.85 15.59
C LEU A 211 -13.22 8.28 15.79
N ASN A 212 -14.03 7.46 16.46
CA ASN A 212 -15.45 7.74 16.77
C ASN A 212 -16.24 8.33 15.59
N ASP A 213 -16.32 7.62 14.47
CA ASP A 213 -17.06 8.01 13.26
C ASP A 213 -16.37 8.98 12.29
N GLU A 214 -15.18 9.51 12.60
CA GLU A 214 -14.46 10.43 11.69
C GLU A 214 -13.08 9.91 11.25
N TRP A 215 -12.80 9.98 9.95
CA TRP A 215 -11.45 9.81 9.42
C TRP A 215 -10.60 11.06 9.64
N ILE A 216 -9.58 10.94 10.48
CA ILE A 216 -8.57 11.96 10.74
C ILE A 216 -7.21 11.59 10.13
N TYR A 217 -6.39 12.62 9.87
CA TYR A 217 -5.07 12.49 9.26
C TYR A 217 -4.02 13.30 10.03
N PRO A 218 -3.74 12.92 11.29
CA PRO A 218 -2.90 13.73 12.18
C PRO A 218 -1.43 13.76 11.77
N PHE A 219 -1.00 12.85 10.89
CA PHE A 219 0.39 12.70 10.45
C PHE A 219 0.63 13.25 9.04
N PRO A 220 1.88 13.64 8.72
CA PRO A 220 2.26 14.05 7.38
C PRO A 220 2.29 12.87 6.41
N THR A 221 2.62 13.16 5.15
CA THR A 221 2.82 12.14 4.12
C THR A 221 4.29 11.70 4.11
N PHE A 222 4.51 10.38 4.20
CA PHE A 222 5.83 9.75 4.11
C PHE A 222 6.13 9.34 2.66
N TYR A 223 7.35 9.61 2.21
CA TYR A 223 7.80 9.34 0.82
C TYR A 223 9.30 9.03 0.72
N SER A 224 10.07 9.17 1.81
CA SER A 224 11.49 8.84 1.76
C SER A 224 11.67 7.36 1.36
N PRO A 225 12.83 6.98 0.80
CA PRO A 225 13.23 5.58 0.73
C PRO A 225 13.11 4.90 2.10
N MET A 226 12.93 3.58 2.07
CA MET A 226 12.84 2.75 3.27
C MET A 226 14.24 2.31 3.70
N TYR A 227 14.60 2.63 4.93
CA TYR A 227 15.86 2.22 5.53
C TYR A 227 15.64 1.00 6.45
N TYR A 228 16.70 0.23 6.68
CA TYR A 228 16.66 -0.94 7.56
C TYR A 228 17.84 -0.94 8.53
N ASP A 229 17.50 -0.92 9.81
CA ASP A 229 18.40 -1.13 10.95
C ASP A 229 18.33 -2.62 11.32
N GLU A 230 19.37 -3.37 10.94
CA GLU A 230 19.46 -4.82 11.16
C GLU A 230 19.59 -5.17 12.65
N GLU A 231 20.32 -4.37 13.42
CA GLU A 231 20.54 -4.61 14.85
C GLU A 231 19.25 -4.50 15.65
N LYS A 232 18.40 -3.52 15.28
CA LYS A 232 17.09 -3.34 15.91
C LYS A 232 15.98 -4.11 15.23
N VAL A 233 16.25 -4.77 14.10
CA VAL A 233 15.23 -5.39 13.23
C VAL A 233 14.09 -4.39 12.95
N MET A 234 14.45 -3.21 12.45
CA MET A 234 13.55 -2.07 12.30
C MET A 234 13.67 -1.42 10.93
N VAL A 235 12.53 -1.22 10.25
CA VAL A 235 12.45 -0.40 9.03
C VAL A 235 11.86 0.98 9.33
N TYR A 236 12.26 2.00 8.57
CA TYR A 236 11.80 3.37 8.80
C TYR A 236 11.80 4.27 7.55
N ASN A 237 10.92 5.28 7.58
CA ASN A 237 10.79 6.34 6.57
C ASN A 237 10.59 7.72 7.23
N PHE A 238 10.78 8.78 6.44
CA PHE A 238 10.61 10.18 6.80
C PHE A 238 9.58 10.90 5.92
N ASP A 239 9.05 12.00 6.46
CA ASP A 239 8.17 12.98 5.80
C ASP A 239 8.95 14.16 5.19
N ALA A 240 8.26 15.14 4.58
CA ALA A 240 8.73 16.05 3.48
C ALA A 240 9.91 16.89 3.93
N SER A 241 9.72 17.41 5.12
CA SER A 241 10.62 18.27 5.82
C SER A 241 11.62 17.51 6.69
N HIS A 242 11.56 16.17 6.73
CA HIS A 242 12.28 15.34 7.72
C HIS A 242 11.96 15.79 9.15
N SER A 243 10.68 16.05 9.42
CA SER A 243 10.16 16.47 10.73
C SER A 243 9.50 15.33 11.51
N TYR A 244 9.08 14.27 10.83
CA TYR A 244 8.50 13.06 11.36
C TYR A 244 9.24 11.83 10.88
N ILE A 245 9.31 10.84 11.76
CA ILE A 245 9.75 9.50 11.44
C ILE A 245 8.59 8.52 11.67
N GLN A 246 8.48 7.55 10.77
CA GLN A 246 7.64 6.38 10.92
C GLN A 246 8.53 5.15 10.98
N THR A 247 8.30 4.27 11.94
CA THR A 247 9.10 3.06 12.17
C THR A 247 8.21 1.83 12.30
N LEU A 248 8.77 0.67 11.99
CA LEU A 248 8.19 -0.64 12.30
C LEU A 248 9.32 -1.56 12.74
N THR A 249 9.21 -2.08 13.96
CA THR A 249 10.20 -2.94 14.61
C THR A 249 9.61 -4.32 14.84
N TYR A 250 10.42 -5.36 14.64
CA TYR A 250 10.06 -6.73 14.95
C TYR A 250 10.90 -7.29 16.10
N ASP A 251 10.24 -7.75 17.15
CA ASP A 251 10.84 -8.55 18.21
C ASP A 251 10.46 -10.03 17.97
N PRO A 252 11.39 -10.86 17.47
CA PRO A 252 11.10 -12.26 17.19
C PRO A 252 10.94 -13.13 18.45
N GLU A 253 11.54 -12.74 19.58
CA GLU A 253 11.47 -13.54 20.82
C GLU A 253 10.07 -13.47 21.42
N GLU A 254 9.50 -12.27 21.48
CA GLU A 254 8.17 -12.01 22.03
C GLU A 254 7.07 -11.98 20.95
N ARG A 255 7.46 -12.12 19.68
CA ARG A 255 6.62 -11.95 18.47
C ARG A 255 5.85 -10.63 18.49
N LEU A 256 6.55 -9.54 18.80
CA LEU A 256 5.97 -8.20 18.84
C LEU A 256 6.25 -7.44 17.55
N TRP A 257 5.21 -6.80 17.05
CA TRP A 257 5.28 -5.82 15.98
C TRP A 257 5.02 -4.44 16.58
N ILE A 258 6.03 -3.58 16.56
CA ILE A 258 5.96 -2.25 17.19
C ILE A 258 5.99 -1.20 16.07
N HIS A 259 4.87 -0.53 15.88
CA HIS A 259 4.72 0.53 14.90
C HIS A 259 4.67 1.89 15.59
N GLU A 260 5.54 2.83 15.20
CA GLU A 260 5.54 4.19 15.77
C GLU A 260 5.55 5.26 14.69
N ILE A 261 4.83 6.36 14.96
CA ILE A 261 4.95 7.62 14.25
C ILE A 261 5.17 8.72 15.28
N LYS A 262 6.24 9.50 15.13
CA LYS A 262 6.57 10.58 16.06
C LYS A 262 7.32 11.71 15.38
N PRO A 263 7.19 12.96 15.88
CA PRO A 263 8.07 14.02 15.46
C PRO A 263 9.51 13.69 15.87
N ILE A 264 10.47 14.09 15.03
CA ILE A 264 11.89 13.99 15.36
C ILE A 264 12.24 14.98 16.48
N GLU A 265 11.63 16.17 16.44
CA GLU A 265 11.74 17.21 17.47
C GLU A 265 10.34 17.79 17.80
N GLY A 266 10.10 18.10 19.08
CA GLY A 266 8.88 18.75 19.57
C GLY A 266 7.72 17.83 19.96
N ASP A 267 6.55 18.44 20.21
CA ASP A 267 5.39 17.83 20.88
C ASP A 267 4.19 17.60 19.94
N GLY A 268 4.45 17.43 18.64
CA GLY A 268 3.41 17.11 17.65
C GLY A 268 2.75 15.73 17.89
N PRO A 269 1.71 15.37 17.12
CA PRO A 269 1.00 14.10 17.27
C PRO A 269 1.92 12.88 17.30
N ARG A 270 1.56 11.86 18.10
CA ARG A 270 2.32 10.61 18.25
C ARG A 270 1.39 9.41 18.19
N LEU A 271 1.86 8.34 17.56
CA LEU A 271 1.22 7.04 17.56
C LEU A 271 2.25 5.99 17.94
N ARG A 272 1.87 5.07 18.83
CA ARG A 272 2.60 3.83 19.10
C ARG A 272 1.59 2.69 19.16
N ILE A 273 1.74 1.70 18.29
CA ILE A 273 0.96 0.46 18.32
C ILE A 273 1.94 -0.67 18.64
N VAL A 274 1.63 -1.45 19.67
CA VAL A 274 2.34 -2.67 20.02
C VAL A 274 1.39 -3.84 19.78
N GLY A 275 1.63 -4.60 18.72
CA GLY A 275 0.90 -5.82 18.41
C GLY A 275 1.68 -7.05 18.87
N ARG A 276 1.03 -8.01 19.51
CA ARG A 276 1.58 -9.34 19.81
C ARG A 276 0.92 -10.37 18.90
N ALA A 277 1.71 -11.00 18.02
CA ALA A 277 1.18 -12.01 17.12
C ALA A 277 0.72 -13.25 17.92
N MET A 278 -0.51 -13.71 17.67
CA MET A 278 -1.15 -14.80 18.39
C MET A 278 -1.42 -16.00 17.47
N GLY A 279 -1.17 -17.21 17.96
CA GLY A 279 -1.34 -18.44 17.18
C GLY A 279 -0.33 -18.60 16.05
N LYS A 280 -0.68 -19.40 15.03
CA LYS A 280 0.21 -19.66 13.88
C LYS A 280 0.11 -18.55 12.84
N THR A 281 1.24 -18.17 12.27
CA THR A 281 1.35 -17.20 11.18
C THR A 281 0.59 -17.67 9.93
N PHE A 282 -0.02 -16.73 9.23
CA PHE A 282 -0.70 -17.00 7.96
C PHE A 282 0.27 -16.78 6.80
N TRP A 283 0.90 -17.86 6.33
CA TRP A 283 1.86 -17.80 5.25
C TRP A 283 1.19 -17.78 3.88
N MET A 284 1.59 -16.83 3.05
CA MET A 284 1.27 -16.76 1.63
C MET A 284 2.36 -17.42 0.78
N GLY A 285 3.60 -17.39 1.26
CA GLY A 285 4.73 -18.14 0.72
C GLY A 285 6.04 -17.68 1.36
N ARG A 286 7.01 -18.58 1.52
CA ARG A 286 8.34 -18.19 1.97
C ARG A 286 9.06 -17.40 0.86
N TRP A 287 10.11 -16.67 1.22
CA TRP A 287 10.83 -15.81 0.27
C TRP A 287 11.65 -16.56 -0.78
N ASP A 288 11.88 -17.86 -0.58
CA ASP A 288 12.44 -18.80 -1.57
C ASP A 288 11.36 -19.54 -2.38
N GLY A 289 10.09 -19.42 -1.99
CA GLY A 289 8.94 -20.01 -2.65
C GLY A 289 8.52 -21.39 -2.11
N PRO A 290 7.48 -21.99 -2.71
CA PRO A 290 6.67 -21.46 -3.81
C PRO A 290 5.74 -20.32 -3.39
N PHE A 291 5.35 -19.46 -4.32
CA PHE A 291 4.42 -18.34 -4.11
C PHE A 291 2.98 -18.75 -4.48
N ILE A 292 1.98 -18.09 -3.93
CA ILE A 292 0.58 -18.29 -4.37
C ILE A 292 0.23 -17.35 -5.52
N ILE A 293 -0.75 -17.73 -6.33
CA ILE A 293 -1.34 -16.82 -7.33
C ILE A 293 -2.40 -15.96 -6.63
N HIS A 294 -2.07 -14.71 -6.35
CA HIS A 294 -2.98 -13.78 -5.69
C HIS A 294 -4.13 -13.34 -6.60
N GLY A 295 -3.90 -13.22 -7.91
CA GLY A 295 -5.01 -13.03 -8.85
C GLY A 295 -4.60 -12.65 -10.27
N VAL A 296 -5.60 -12.53 -11.15
CA VAL A 296 -5.42 -12.11 -12.54
C VAL A 296 -5.42 -10.58 -12.61
N THR A 297 -4.45 -10.01 -13.33
CA THR A 297 -4.30 -8.56 -13.43
C THR A 297 -5.30 -7.93 -14.42
N PHE A 298 -5.77 -6.72 -14.12
CA PHE A 298 -6.86 -6.12 -14.89
C PHE A 298 -6.46 -5.57 -16.26
N ASN A 299 -5.25 -5.03 -16.41
CA ASN A 299 -4.83 -4.28 -17.61
C ASN A 299 -4.08 -5.12 -18.64
N LYS A 300 -3.56 -6.29 -18.25
CA LYS A 300 -2.76 -7.17 -19.09
C LYS A 300 -3.08 -8.63 -18.80
N LYS A 301 -2.86 -9.48 -19.80
CA LYS A 301 -3.01 -10.93 -19.66
C LYS A 301 -1.86 -11.51 -18.85
N ASP A 302 -1.90 -11.29 -17.54
CA ASP A 302 -0.88 -11.70 -16.57
C ASP A 302 -1.51 -12.02 -15.21
N ILE A 303 -0.72 -12.63 -14.33
CA ILE A 303 -1.07 -12.93 -12.96
C ILE A 303 -0.10 -12.24 -12.00
N ASP A 304 -0.63 -11.94 -10.83
CA ASP A 304 0.12 -11.45 -9.69
C ASP A 304 0.41 -12.62 -8.75
N ILE A 305 1.69 -12.88 -8.49
CA ILE A 305 2.11 -13.89 -7.51
C ILE A 305 2.59 -13.23 -6.24
N TRP A 306 2.35 -13.92 -5.13
CA TRP A 306 2.44 -13.33 -3.80
C TRP A 306 3.22 -14.24 -2.84
N GLY A 307 4.29 -13.70 -2.27
CA GLY A 307 5.02 -14.29 -1.15
C GLY A 307 4.94 -13.38 0.08
N GLY A 308 5.17 -13.96 1.25
CA GLY A 308 5.12 -13.29 2.54
C GLY A 308 4.19 -13.96 3.54
N PHE A 309 3.75 -13.21 4.54
CA PHE A 309 2.90 -13.69 5.62
C PHE A 309 2.06 -12.58 6.26
N TRP A 310 1.01 -12.98 6.97
CA TRP A 310 0.34 -12.13 7.95
C TRP A 310 0.58 -12.64 9.36
N ASP A 311 0.93 -11.72 10.23
CA ASP A 311 0.81 -11.90 11.67
C ASP A 311 -0.38 -11.11 12.18
N ILE A 312 -1.21 -11.77 12.98
CA ILE A 312 -2.44 -11.23 13.55
C ILE A 312 -2.46 -11.53 15.04
N GLY A 313 -3.10 -10.67 15.82
CA GLY A 313 -3.21 -10.89 17.26
C GLY A 313 -3.72 -9.68 18.01
N GLU A 314 -3.43 -9.64 19.29
CA GLU A 314 -3.83 -8.55 20.18
C GLU A 314 -2.92 -7.33 19.99
N MET A 315 -3.45 -6.15 20.27
CA MET A 315 -2.66 -4.92 20.27
C MET A 315 -3.07 -3.96 21.37
N THR A 316 -2.10 -3.15 21.79
CA THR A 316 -2.35 -1.89 22.50
C THR A 316 -1.85 -0.74 21.65
N ALA A 317 -2.69 0.28 21.49
CA ALA A 317 -2.34 1.51 20.77
C ALA A 317 -2.41 2.72 21.70
N GLU A 318 -1.39 3.56 21.63
CA GLU A 318 -1.36 4.88 22.23
C GLU A 318 -1.35 5.94 21.14
N LEU A 319 -2.34 6.84 21.19
CA LEU A 319 -2.44 7.99 20.30
C LEU A 319 -2.43 9.28 21.13
N ILE A 320 -1.47 10.15 20.85
CA ILE A 320 -1.39 11.49 21.44
C ILE A 320 -1.68 12.51 20.33
N ILE A 321 -2.74 13.28 20.50
CA ILE A 321 -3.25 14.24 19.52
C ILE A 321 -3.93 15.39 20.27
N ASN A 322 -3.64 16.63 19.88
CA ASN A 322 -4.22 17.85 20.46
C ASN A 322 -4.11 17.90 22.01
N GLY A 323 -3.01 17.38 22.56
CA GLY A 323 -2.78 17.32 24.01
C GLY A 323 -3.58 16.24 24.76
N ARG A 324 -4.44 15.47 24.09
CA ARG A 324 -5.14 14.31 24.67
C ARG A 324 -4.38 13.03 24.36
N ARG A 325 -4.30 12.14 25.35
CA ARG A 325 -3.77 10.78 25.24
C ARG A 325 -4.93 9.79 25.22
N TYR A 326 -4.95 8.94 24.21
CA TYR A 326 -5.88 7.82 24.08
C TYR A 326 -5.10 6.51 24.19
N VAL A 327 -5.69 5.53 24.87
CA VAL A 327 -5.17 4.17 24.95
C VAL A 327 -6.27 3.22 24.49
N PHE A 328 -5.97 2.41 23.49
CA PHE A 328 -6.89 1.45 22.90
C PHE A 328 -6.35 0.04 23.08
N LYS A 329 -7.25 -0.92 23.26
CA LYS A 329 -6.97 -2.35 23.21
C LYS A 329 -7.82 -2.99 22.11
N GLY A 330 -7.26 -3.96 21.42
CA GLY A 330 -7.99 -4.68 20.38
C GLY A 330 -7.08 -5.59 19.59
N SER A 331 -7.19 -5.56 18.27
CA SER A 331 -6.47 -6.45 17.36
C SER A 331 -5.71 -5.71 16.27
N PHE A 332 -4.69 -6.38 15.73
CA PHE A 332 -3.96 -5.90 14.56
C PHE A 332 -3.77 -7.00 13.53
N LEU A 333 -3.46 -6.56 12.31
CA LEU A 333 -2.84 -7.36 11.27
C LEU A 333 -1.62 -6.61 10.74
N PHE A 334 -0.49 -7.31 10.74
CA PHE A 334 0.69 -6.92 9.98
C PHE A 334 0.77 -7.77 8.71
N ASP A 335 0.64 -7.12 7.56
CA ASP A 335 0.78 -7.74 6.24
C ASP A 335 2.15 -7.43 5.66
N ARG A 336 2.97 -8.50 5.62
CA ARG A 336 4.32 -8.48 5.08
C ARG A 336 4.36 -9.30 3.80
N ALA A 337 4.62 -8.63 2.69
CA ALA A 337 4.31 -9.23 1.41
C ALA A 337 5.13 -8.66 0.24
N SER A 338 5.35 -9.44 -0.81
CA SER A 338 5.89 -8.92 -2.08
C SER A 338 5.19 -9.52 -3.27
N HIS A 339 4.86 -8.65 -4.21
CA HIS A 339 4.10 -8.94 -5.42
C HIS A 339 5.02 -8.95 -6.62
N LEU A 340 4.94 -10.02 -7.40
CA LEU A 340 5.71 -10.18 -8.63
C LEU A 340 4.76 -10.44 -9.80
N THR A 341 5.04 -9.76 -10.92
CA THR A 341 4.39 -10.03 -12.20
C THR A 341 4.95 -11.33 -12.75
N TYR A 342 4.12 -12.35 -12.89
CA TYR A 342 4.64 -13.68 -13.17
C TYR A 342 5.30 -13.77 -14.55
N TYR A 343 4.63 -13.26 -15.60
CA TYR A 343 5.19 -13.26 -16.94
C TYR A 343 6.03 -11.99 -17.17
N TYR A 344 7.28 -12.19 -17.61
CA TYR A 344 8.29 -11.13 -17.69
C TYR A 344 7.97 -10.03 -18.71
N ASP A 345 7.44 -10.38 -19.87
CA ASP A 345 7.23 -9.44 -20.98
C ASP A 345 6.29 -8.29 -20.60
N SER A 346 5.28 -8.58 -19.78
CA SER A 346 4.31 -7.57 -19.33
C SER A 346 4.93 -6.53 -18.37
N ALA A 347 6.01 -6.90 -17.66
CA ALA A 347 6.72 -6.00 -16.77
C ALA A 347 7.41 -4.87 -17.56
N TRP A 348 8.04 -5.20 -18.69
CA TRP A 348 8.69 -4.23 -19.59
C TRP A 348 7.73 -3.29 -20.28
N GLU A 349 6.51 -3.75 -20.54
CA GLU A 349 5.46 -2.96 -21.20
C GLU A 349 4.77 -1.96 -20.24
N GLY A 350 5.36 -1.62 -19.09
CA GLY A 350 4.78 -0.69 -18.11
C GLY A 350 4.10 -1.34 -16.90
N GLY A 351 4.47 -2.58 -16.57
CA GLY A 351 3.95 -3.32 -15.41
C GLY A 351 2.51 -3.83 -15.58
N ALA A 352 2.22 -4.97 -14.96
CA ALA A 352 0.84 -5.44 -14.82
C ALA A 352 0.14 -4.72 -13.64
N GLY A 353 -1.17 -4.54 -13.75
CA GLY A 353 -2.00 -3.83 -12.78
C GLY A 353 -2.29 -4.68 -11.55
N ALA A 354 -3.11 -4.13 -10.65
CA ALA A 354 -3.62 -4.87 -9.50
C ALA A 354 -4.44 -6.11 -9.93
N PRO A 355 -4.45 -7.16 -9.10
CA PRO A 355 -5.33 -8.30 -9.32
C PRO A 355 -6.81 -7.91 -9.19
N LEU A 356 -7.67 -8.67 -9.85
CA LEU A 356 -9.13 -8.52 -9.78
C LEU A 356 -9.75 -9.55 -8.83
N GLU A 357 -10.90 -9.15 -8.28
CA GLU A 357 -11.83 -10.00 -7.52
C GLU A 357 -11.23 -10.86 -6.40
N PHE A 358 -10.43 -10.23 -5.52
CA PHE A 358 -9.99 -10.86 -4.29
C PHE A 358 -10.68 -10.27 -3.05
N SER A 359 -10.71 -11.08 -1.99
CA SER A 359 -11.11 -10.72 -0.64
C SER A 359 -10.05 -11.21 0.34
N CYS A 360 -9.43 -10.28 1.04
CA CYS A 360 -8.41 -10.54 2.05
C CYS A 360 -8.82 -9.85 3.34
N PHE A 361 -9.08 -10.60 4.41
CA PHE A 361 -9.51 -10.00 5.68
C PHE A 361 -9.07 -10.82 6.88
N TYR A 362 -9.08 -10.16 8.04
CA TYR A 362 -8.94 -10.82 9.32
C TYR A 362 -10.02 -10.33 10.28
N LEU A 363 -10.28 -11.12 11.31
CA LEU A 363 -11.00 -10.70 12.51
C LEU A 363 -10.42 -11.40 13.73
N CYS A 364 -10.55 -10.78 14.89
CA CYS A 364 -10.10 -11.35 16.16
C CYS A 364 -11.07 -10.98 17.27
N GLN A 365 -11.20 -11.89 18.23
CA GLN A 365 -11.80 -11.69 19.54
C GLN A 365 -10.97 -12.46 20.58
N ASP A 366 -11.34 -12.39 21.85
CA ASP A 366 -10.56 -12.93 22.96
C ASP A 366 -10.21 -14.42 22.80
N GLU A 367 -11.06 -15.22 22.17
CA GLU A 367 -10.85 -16.66 22.01
C GLU A 367 -10.08 -17.05 20.74
N PHE A 368 -10.12 -16.22 19.70
CA PHE A 368 -9.60 -16.60 18.38
C PHE A 368 -9.22 -15.43 17.48
N CYS A 369 -8.36 -15.73 16.49
CA CYS A 369 -8.23 -14.92 15.27
C CYS A 369 -8.48 -15.77 14.04
N LEU A 370 -9.06 -15.16 13.01
CA LEU A 370 -9.26 -15.76 11.69
C LEU A 370 -8.57 -14.88 10.63
N ALA A 371 -7.79 -15.49 9.75
CA ALA A 371 -7.30 -14.89 8.52
C ALA A 371 -7.91 -15.59 7.31
N VAL A 372 -8.33 -14.81 6.31
CA VAL A 372 -8.94 -15.32 5.08
C VAL A 372 -8.37 -14.58 3.89
N ALA A 373 -7.93 -15.33 2.88
CA ALA A 373 -7.58 -14.80 1.59
C ALA A 373 -8.15 -15.67 0.47
N HIS A 374 -8.94 -15.07 -0.41
CA HIS A 374 -9.63 -15.74 -1.48
C HIS A 374 -9.70 -14.87 -2.73
N THR A 375 -9.50 -15.49 -3.89
CA THR A 375 -9.63 -14.84 -5.18
C THR A 375 -10.51 -15.65 -6.13
N ASP A 376 -11.43 -14.95 -6.78
CA ASP A 376 -12.19 -15.47 -7.91
C ASP A 376 -11.49 -15.13 -9.24
N ASN A 377 -11.68 -15.96 -10.25
CA ASN A 377 -11.17 -15.68 -11.60
C ASN A 377 -12.31 -15.16 -12.50
N PRO A 378 -12.52 -13.84 -12.63
CA PRO A 378 -13.52 -13.29 -13.54
C PRO A 378 -13.11 -13.33 -15.02
N SER A 379 -11.91 -13.81 -15.32
CA SER A 379 -11.31 -13.70 -16.64
C SER A 379 -11.36 -15.02 -17.42
N PRO A 380 -11.23 -14.98 -18.75
CA PRO A 380 -11.03 -16.20 -19.55
C PRO A 380 -9.62 -16.80 -19.40
N PHE A 381 -8.74 -16.19 -18.60
CA PHE A 381 -7.38 -16.67 -18.40
C PHE A 381 -7.35 -17.97 -17.60
N LYS A 382 -6.50 -18.93 -18.01
CA LYS A 382 -6.30 -20.20 -17.31
C LYS A 382 -4.95 -20.15 -16.59
N PRO A 383 -4.94 -19.91 -15.26
CA PRO A 383 -3.69 -19.88 -14.51
C PRO A 383 -3.04 -21.27 -14.45
N PRO A 384 -1.70 -21.34 -14.24
CA PRO A 384 -0.97 -22.61 -14.19
C PRO A 384 -1.32 -23.47 -12.97
N THR A 385 -1.87 -22.88 -11.92
CA THR A 385 -2.45 -23.55 -10.76
C THR A 385 -3.67 -22.75 -10.26
N SER A 386 -4.36 -23.25 -9.24
CA SER A 386 -5.48 -22.56 -8.61
C SER A 386 -5.08 -21.19 -8.07
N LEU A 387 -6.03 -20.26 -8.07
CA LEU A 387 -5.86 -18.97 -7.39
C LEU A 387 -5.91 -19.15 -5.87
N GLN A 388 -5.42 -18.15 -5.16
CA GLN A 388 -5.41 -18.12 -3.69
C GLN A 388 -6.78 -18.47 -3.11
N HIS A 389 -6.80 -19.51 -2.29
CA HIS A 389 -7.96 -19.92 -1.51
C HIS A 389 -7.48 -20.56 -0.20
N GLN A 390 -7.21 -19.73 0.80
CA GLN A 390 -6.69 -20.18 2.09
C GLN A 390 -7.26 -19.36 3.24
N ALA A 391 -7.63 -20.05 4.32
CA ALA A 391 -8.02 -19.45 5.57
C ALA A 391 -7.39 -20.20 6.76
N ARG A 392 -7.14 -19.50 7.87
CA ARG A 392 -6.58 -20.08 9.10
C ARG A 392 -7.33 -19.54 10.30
N LEU A 393 -7.86 -20.45 11.12
CA LEU A 393 -8.45 -20.15 12.42
C LEU A 393 -7.45 -20.51 13.52
N ASN A 394 -7.05 -19.54 14.33
CA ASN A 394 -6.21 -19.74 15.51
C ASN A 394 -7.06 -19.63 16.77
N LEU A 395 -7.10 -20.67 17.60
CA LEU A 395 -7.73 -20.67 18.93
C LEU A 395 -6.66 -20.53 20.02
N PHE A 396 -6.77 -19.51 20.86
CA PHE A 396 -5.70 -19.18 21.80
C PHE A 396 -5.70 -20.07 23.04
N ALA A 397 -6.87 -20.27 23.66
CA ALA A 397 -6.98 -21.04 24.90
C ALA A 397 -6.50 -22.50 24.74
N GLU A 398 -6.61 -23.06 23.54
CA GLU A 398 -6.20 -24.43 23.24
C GLU A 398 -4.82 -24.52 22.56
N ASN A 399 -4.21 -23.37 22.24
CA ASN A 399 -3.03 -23.26 21.39
C ASN A 399 -3.15 -24.11 20.10
N ARG A 400 -4.34 -24.05 19.46
CA ARG A 400 -4.68 -24.81 18.26
C ARG A 400 -4.85 -23.90 17.07
N SER A 401 -4.55 -24.44 15.89
CA SER A 401 -4.71 -23.74 14.63
C SER A 401 -5.27 -24.70 13.60
N TYR A 402 -6.32 -24.27 12.92
CA TYR A 402 -7.04 -25.04 11.93
C TYR A 402 -6.88 -24.36 10.57
N PRO A 403 -6.20 -24.99 9.59
CA PRO A 403 -6.27 -24.56 8.21
C PRO A 403 -7.67 -24.87 7.66
N LEU A 404 -8.26 -23.89 6.97
CA LEU A 404 -9.55 -23.99 6.29
C LEU A 404 -9.26 -24.00 4.79
N THR A 405 -9.43 -25.17 4.17
CA THR A 405 -9.29 -25.36 2.72
C THR A 405 -10.63 -25.56 2.01
N GLU A 406 -11.69 -25.84 2.77
CA GLU A 406 -13.06 -25.97 2.27
C GLU A 406 -13.89 -24.83 2.82
N PHE A 407 -13.89 -23.68 2.13
CA PHE A 407 -14.70 -22.55 2.53
C PHE A 407 -15.27 -21.81 1.33
N ARG A 408 -16.24 -20.95 1.60
CA ARG A 408 -16.82 -20.05 0.62
C ARG A 408 -16.93 -18.67 1.23
N VAL A 409 -16.38 -17.68 0.55
CA VAL A 409 -16.62 -16.26 0.82
C VAL A 409 -17.50 -15.72 -0.29
N TRP A 410 -18.49 -14.92 0.05
CA TRP A 410 -19.27 -14.17 -0.94
C TRP A 410 -19.84 -12.91 -0.28
N ASP A 411 -20.36 -12.01 -1.10
CA ASP A 411 -21.03 -10.80 -0.65
C ASP A 411 -22.33 -10.56 -1.44
N ASP A 412 -22.94 -9.39 -1.26
CA ASP A 412 -24.19 -9.02 -1.93
C ASP A 412 -24.04 -8.68 -3.43
N GLY A 413 -22.83 -8.79 -4.00
CA GLY A 413 -22.54 -8.53 -5.41
C GLY A 413 -22.47 -7.06 -5.79
N GLY A 414 -22.55 -6.15 -4.81
CA GLY A 414 -22.36 -4.71 -5.02
C GLY A 414 -20.89 -4.36 -5.27
N ILE A 415 -20.63 -3.27 -6.01
CA ILE A 415 -19.25 -2.81 -6.20
C ILE A 415 -18.60 -2.38 -4.88
N GLN A 416 -19.39 -1.91 -3.91
CA GLN A 416 -19.01 -1.66 -2.53
C GLN A 416 -19.99 -2.45 -1.63
N PRO A 417 -19.66 -3.71 -1.29
CA PRO A 417 -20.62 -4.62 -0.66
C PRO A 417 -21.01 -4.18 0.74
N LYS A 418 -22.27 -4.41 1.12
CA LYS A 418 -22.83 -4.06 2.44
C LYS A 418 -22.99 -5.27 3.36
N ILE A 419 -22.90 -6.47 2.80
CA ILE A 419 -22.98 -7.73 3.55
C ILE A 419 -21.94 -8.68 2.98
N PHE A 420 -21.21 -9.34 3.88
CA PHE A 420 -20.25 -10.39 3.57
C PHE A 420 -20.66 -11.68 4.26
N HIS A 421 -20.28 -12.80 3.68
CA HIS A 421 -20.56 -14.13 4.22
C HIS A 421 -19.30 -14.98 4.16
N LEU A 422 -19.09 -15.77 5.19
CA LEU A 422 -18.12 -16.85 5.20
C LEU A 422 -18.76 -18.09 5.80
N VAL A 423 -18.70 -19.19 5.06
CA VAL A 423 -18.94 -20.52 5.60
C VAL A 423 -17.75 -21.40 5.28
N GLY A 424 -17.41 -22.31 6.19
CA GLY A 424 -16.28 -23.20 5.97
C GLY A 424 -16.28 -24.40 6.91
N ARG A 425 -15.52 -25.40 6.52
CA ARG A 425 -15.29 -26.62 7.30
C ARG A 425 -13.81 -26.83 7.49
N PHE A 426 -13.47 -27.43 8.61
CA PHE A 426 -12.12 -27.85 8.97
C PHE A 426 -12.18 -29.10 9.83
N ASP A 427 -11.02 -29.70 10.10
CA ASP A 427 -10.97 -30.90 10.92
C ASP A 427 -11.57 -30.65 12.31
N GLY A 428 -12.65 -31.37 12.63
CA GLY A 428 -13.39 -31.25 13.88
C GLY A 428 -14.35 -30.07 13.99
N GLY A 429 -14.60 -29.28 12.93
CA GLY A 429 -15.48 -28.12 13.06
C GLY A 429 -15.96 -27.43 11.79
N GLU A 430 -16.80 -26.41 12.00
CA GLU A 430 -17.36 -25.55 10.96
C GLU A 430 -17.46 -24.10 11.43
N ILE A 431 -17.49 -23.18 10.47
CA ILE A 431 -17.68 -21.74 10.68
C ILE A 431 -18.83 -21.25 9.80
N GLU A 432 -19.67 -20.40 10.36
CA GLU A 432 -20.74 -19.68 9.65
C GLU A 432 -20.87 -18.28 10.25
N ILE A 433 -20.41 -17.27 9.50
CA ILE A 433 -20.42 -15.88 9.93
C ILE A 433 -20.92 -14.94 8.83
N VAL A 434 -21.54 -13.85 9.25
CA VAL A 434 -22.04 -12.76 8.41
C VAL A 434 -21.39 -11.45 8.85
N GLY A 435 -20.81 -10.74 7.90
CA GLY A 435 -20.14 -9.46 8.11
C GLY A 435 -20.99 -8.29 7.63
N LYS A 436 -21.04 -7.22 8.42
CA LYS A 436 -21.62 -5.92 8.03
C LYS A 436 -20.57 -4.82 8.19
N PRO A 437 -20.20 -4.10 7.12
CA PRO A 437 -19.27 -2.99 7.24
C PRO A 437 -19.81 -1.89 8.15
N ILE A 438 -18.97 -1.40 9.06
CA ILE A 438 -19.24 -0.22 9.89
C ILE A 438 -18.61 1.04 9.28
N ASN A 439 -17.52 0.89 8.53
CA ASN A 439 -16.92 1.97 7.76
C ASN A 439 -16.22 1.42 6.51
N TYR A 440 -15.90 2.34 5.59
CA TYR A 440 -15.15 2.05 4.38
C TYR A 440 -13.97 2.99 4.24
N TRP A 441 -12.93 2.49 3.58
CA TRP A 441 -11.87 3.32 3.05
C TRP A 441 -11.60 3.04 1.57
N PRO A 442 -11.67 4.05 0.69
CA PRO A 442 -12.30 5.35 0.92
C PRO A 442 -13.77 5.20 1.31
N ASN A 443 -14.41 6.23 1.88
CA ASN A 443 -15.85 6.17 2.24
C ASN A 443 -16.75 5.74 1.06
N ARG A 444 -16.34 6.11 -0.16
CA ARG A 444 -16.91 5.63 -1.41
C ARG A 444 -15.78 5.05 -2.27
N TRP A 445 -15.88 3.77 -2.61
CA TRP A 445 -14.87 3.12 -3.43
C TRP A 445 -14.87 3.68 -4.84
N GLY A 446 -13.67 3.93 -5.37
CA GLY A 446 -13.48 4.50 -6.70
C GLY A 446 -13.75 3.46 -7.78
N VAL A 447 -14.68 3.74 -8.68
CA VAL A 447 -15.03 2.82 -9.77
C VAL A 447 -14.26 3.19 -11.03
N SER A 448 -13.55 2.22 -11.59
CA SER A 448 -12.87 2.32 -12.89
C SER A 448 -13.53 1.40 -13.91
N ARG A 449 -13.40 1.72 -15.20
CA ARG A 449 -13.85 0.87 -16.30
C ARG A 449 -12.70 0.14 -16.97
N GLY A 450 -13.04 -0.99 -17.56
CA GLY A 450 -12.22 -1.74 -18.49
C GLY A 450 -11.25 -2.73 -17.83
N THR A 451 -11.13 -3.85 -18.53
CA THR A 451 -10.11 -4.88 -18.38
C THR A 451 -9.54 -5.21 -19.77
N TRP A 452 -8.44 -5.95 -19.86
CA TRP A 452 -7.84 -6.33 -21.14
C TRP A 452 -8.74 -7.25 -22.00
N TRP A 453 -9.73 -7.93 -21.40
CA TRP A 453 -10.67 -8.80 -22.11
C TRP A 453 -12.08 -8.22 -22.23
N ASN A 454 -12.48 -7.34 -21.31
CA ASN A 454 -13.77 -6.70 -21.29
C ASN A 454 -13.63 -5.19 -21.01
N PRO A 455 -13.69 -4.31 -22.03
CA PRO A 455 -13.54 -2.87 -21.87
C PRO A 455 -14.75 -2.20 -21.17
N GLU A 456 -15.91 -2.86 -21.15
CA GLU A 456 -17.15 -2.33 -20.56
C GLU A 456 -17.31 -2.72 -19.09
N ALA A 457 -16.51 -3.66 -18.59
CA ALA A 457 -16.54 -4.08 -17.20
C ALA A 457 -16.18 -2.95 -16.25
N TYR A 458 -16.64 -3.08 -15.01
CA TYR A 458 -16.34 -2.21 -13.90
C TYR A 458 -15.42 -2.94 -12.93
N ARG A 459 -14.55 -2.16 -12.31
CA ARG A 459 -13.67 -2.65 -11.26
C ARG A 459 -13.48 -1.61 -10.17
N THR A 460 -13.19 -2.09 -8.97
CA THR A 460 -12.87 -1.21 -7.85
C THR A 460 -11.89 -1.85 -6.90
N TRP A 461 -11.41 -1.04 -5.98
CA TRP A 461 -10.58 -1.41 -4.85
C TRP A 461 -11.03 -0.60 -3.63
N GLY A 462 -11.05 -1.24 -2.47
CA GLY A 462 -11.24 -0.55 -1.22
C GLY A 462 -11.05 -1.46 -0.01
N ARG A 463 -11.15 -0.85 1.16
CA ARG A 463 -11.12 -1.54 2.45
C ARG A 463 -12.42 -1.29 3.21
N ALA A 464 -12.73 -2.20 4.10
CA ALA A 464 -13.84 -2.05 5.03
C ALA A 464 -13.43 -2.55 6.42
N THR A 465 -13.92 -1.84 7.44
CA THR A 465 -13.98 -2.39 8.80
C THR A 465 -15.34 -3.06 8.92
N ILE A 466 -15.36 -4.33 9.30
CA ILE A 466 -16.52 -5.20 9.24
C ILE A 466 -16.80 -5.75 10.63
N HIS A 467 -18.05 -5.60 11.07
CA HIS A 467 -18.58 -6.29 12.23
C HIS A 467 -19.10 -7.66 11.81
N TRP A 468 -18.50 -8.72 12.35
CA TRP A 468 -18.83 -10.10 12.04
C TRP A 468 -19.64 -10.71 13.18
N THR A 469 -20.75 -11.35 12.83
CA THR A 469 -21.55 -12.13 13.78
C THR A 469 -21.85 -13.52 13.25
N GLY A 470 -22.04 -14.48 14.16
CA GLY A 470 -22.34 -15.86 13.80
C GLY A 470 -21.72 -16.84 14.78
N LYS A 471 -21.26 -17.99 14.29
CA LYS A 471 -20.76 -19.05 15.16
C LYS A 471 -19.62 -19.84 14.53
N ILE A 472 -18.78 -20.39 15.40
CA ILE A 472 -17.81 -21.43 15.07
C ILE A 472 -18.14 -22.63 15.96
N VAL A 473 -18.27 -23.82 15.37
CA VAL A 473 -18.55 -25.07 16.08
C VAL A 473 -17.34 -25.97 16.00
N ILE A 474 -16.79 -26.38 17.14
CA ILE A 474 -15.57 -27.20 17.21
C ILE A 474 -15.81 -28.32 18.22
N ASN A 475 -15.76 -29.57 17.75
CA ASN A 475 -16.00 -30.76 18.57
C ASN A 475 -17.30 -30.67 19.40
N GLY A 476 -18.35 -30.05 18.83
CA GLY A 476 -19.64 -29.83 19.48
C GLY A 476 -19.71 -28.61 20.42
N LYS A 477 -18.60 -27.90 20.67
CA LYS A 477 -18.59 -26.62 21.39
C LYS A 477 -18.87 -25.47 20.43
N VAL A 478 -19.77 -24.56 20.82
CA VAL A 478 -20.07 -23.35 20.07
C VAL A 478 -19.26 -22.18 20.63
N ILE A 479 -18.62 -21.43 19.74
CA ILE A 479 -18.02 -20.12 20.00
C ILE A 479 -18.88 -19.12 19.23
N GLU A 480 -19.55 -18.23 19.96
CA GLU A 480 -20.27 -17.12 19.36
C GLU A 480 -19.26 -16.12 18.80
N VAL A 481 -19.51 -15.66 17.59
CA VAL A 481 -18.70 -14.64 16.92
C VAL A 481 -19.41 -13.31 17.09
N ASP A 482 -18.69 -12.36 17.67
CA ASP A 482 -19.08 -10.96 17.78
C ASP A 482 -17.79 -10.13 17.74
N ALA A 483 -17.26 -9.95 16.54
CA ALA A 483 -15.88 -9.50 16.35
C ALA A 483 -15.76 -8.46 15.24
N TYR A 484 -14.81 -7.55 15.41
CA TYR A 484 -14.45 -6.59 14.38
C TYR A 484 -13.23 -7.08 13.61
N GLY A 485 -13.28 -6.88 12.30
CA GLY A 485 -12.23 -7.24 11.37
C GLY A 485 -12.01 -6.17 10.32
N ILE A 486 -10.85 -6.19 9.67
CA ILE A 486 -10.54 -5.28 8.55
C ILE A 486 -10.20 -6.12 7.34
N GLY A 487 -10.74 -5.72 6.19
CA GLY A 487 -10.47 -6.38 4.92
C GLY A 487 -10.13 -5.42 3.80
N GLU A 488 -9.43 -5.96 2.80
CA GLU A 488 -9.13 -5.37 1.50
C GLU A 488 -9.78 -6.19 0.40
N PHE A 489 -10.39 -5.46 -0.54
CA PHE A 489 -11.30 -6.02 -1.52
C PHE A 489 -11.06 -5.38 -2.87
N THR A 490 -10.99 -6.20 -3.90
CA THR A 490 -11.23 -5.76 -5.28
C THR A 490 -12.49 -6.42 -5.80
N ARG A 491 -13.27 -5.71 -6.61
CA ARG A 491 -14.46 -6.28 -7.26
C ARG A 491 -14.38 -6.08 -8.75
N TYR A 492 -14.91 -7.06 -9.48
CA TYR A 492 -15.16 -6.99 -10.91
C TYR A 492 -16.67 -7.14 -11.11
N ASN A 493 -17.23 -6.41 -12.07
CA ASN A 493 -18.61 -6.61 -12.47
C ASN A 493 -18.79 -6.26 -13.95
N GLU A 494 -19.56 -7.06 -14.68
CA GLU A 494 -19.90 -6.76 -16.07
C GLU A 494 -20.89 -5.60 -16.18
N HIS A 495 -21.69 -5.40 -15.13
CA HIS A 495 -22.68 -4.33 -15.05
C HIS A 495 -22.55 -3.59 -13.72
N LEU A 496 -22.77 -2.28 -13.72
CA LEU A 496 -22.67 -1.51 -12.48
C LEU A 496 -23.88 -1.83 -11.58
N THR A 497 -23.68 -2.70 -10.58
CA THR A 497 -24.62 -2.93 -9.47
C THR A 497 -24.30 -1.97 -8.33
N GLY A 498 -25.35 -1.39 -7.74
CA GLY A 498 -25.26 -0.28 -6.77
C GLY A 498 -25.25 -0.69 -5.30
#